data_AF-A0A6I5NWB7-F1
#
_entry.id   AF-A0A6I5NWB7-F1
#
_cell.length_a   1.000
_cell.length_b   1.000
_cell.length_c   1.000
_cell.angle_alpha   90.00
_cell.angle_beta   90.00
_cell.angle_gamma   90.00
#
_symmetry.space_group_name_H-M   'P 1'
#
loop_
_entity.id
_entity.type
_entity.pdbx_description
1 polymer ?
#
loop_
_entity_poly.entity_id
_entity_poly.type
_entity_poly.pdbx_seq_one_letter_code
_entity_poly.pdbx_strand_id
1 'polypeptide(L)'
;MTQLVYFLNVFNPIFILPIVLIKAVVILLFFRRQMNQEPNLIKRGLHWFKLNLILLSIFIVIAGAIAFLLNRTLDSVGYPATVSDLQTTEQILAYLQRYNRAITTNTYALIWFLYAFVIWFLTSLYAFAQVFTETLLRQSSK
;
A
#
# COMPACT_ATOMS: atom_id res chain seq x y z
N MET A 1 12.56 -16.28 20.45
CA MET A 1 11.82 -15.01 20.29
C MET A 1 12.73 -13.79 20.13
N THR A 2 13.90 -13.74 20.77
CA THR A 2 14.84 -12.60 20.71
C THR A 2 15.40 -12.27 19.32
N GLN A 3 15.68 -13.25 18.47
CA GLN A 3 16.20 -12.98 17.11
C GLN A 3 15.16 -12.36 16.16
N LEU A 4 13.87 -12.69 16.33
CA LEU A 4 12.76 -12.09 15.56
C LEU A 4 12.56 -10.61 15.92
N VAL A 5 12.73 -10.27 17.19
CA VAL A 5 12.66 -8.89 17.68
C VAL A 5 13.83 -8.06 17.14
N TYR A 6 15.05 -8.61 17.11
CA TYR A 6 16.20 -7.94 16.48
C TYR A 6 16.00 -7.74 14.97
N PHE A 7 15.46 -8.73 14.26
CA PHE A 7 15.17 -8.63 12.83
C PHE A 7 14.14 -7.51 12.55
N LEU A 8 13.09 -7.41 13.37
CA LEU A 8 12.07 -6.34 13.31
C LEU A 8 12.60 -4.96 13.75
N ASN A 9 13.67 -4.89 14.56
CA ASN A 9 14.25 -3.62 15.02
C ASN A 9 15.29 -3.07 14.02
N VAL A 10 16.03 -3.95 13.34
CA VAL A 10 16.88 -3.58 12.19
C VAL A 10 16.02 -3.14 11.01
N PHE A 11 14.87 -3.78 10.80
CA PHE A 11 13.84 -3.35 9.84
C PHE A 11 12.92 -2.27 10.42
N ASN A 12 13.48 -1.23 11.05
CA ASN A 12 12.68 -0.11 11.47
C ASN A 12 12.12 0.61 10.21
N PRO A 13 10.79 0.62 10.01
CA PRO A 13 10.17 1.12 8.78
C PRO A 13 10.55 2.57 8.47
N ILE A 14 10.93 3.35 9.49
CA ILE A 14 11.40 4.73 9.35
C ILE A 14 12.67 4.83 8.49
N PHE A 15 13.60 3.88 8.58
CA PHE A 15 14.83 3.88 7.77
C PHE A 15 14.65 3.22 6.40
N ILE A 16 13.70 2.30 6.27
CA ILE A 16 13.47 1.54 5.03
C ILE A 16 12.61 2.33 4.04
N LEU A 17 11.57 3.02 4.52
CA LEU A 17 10.68 3.83 3.68
C LEU A 17 11.43 4.82 2.77
N PRO A 18 12.39 5.63 3.23
CA PRO A 18 13.11 6.57 2.36
C PRO A 18 13.97 5.85 1.30
N ILE A 19 14.61 4.73 1.65
CA ILE A 19 15.43 3.95 0.69
C ILE A 19 14.54 3.33 -0.40
N VAL A 20 13.39 2.77 -0.01
CA VAL A 20 12.40 2.21 -0.94
C VAL A 20 11.83 3.31 -1.85
N LEU A 21 11.52 4.49 -1.30
CA LEU A 21 11.05 5.64 -2.08
C LEU A 21 12.08 6.11 -3.10
N ILE A 22 13.36 6.22 -2.71
CA ILE A 22 14.43 6.62 -3.65
C ILE A 22 14.55 5.61 -4.78
N LYS A 23 14.58 4.31 -4.47
CA LYS A 23 14.63 3.25 -5.50
C LYS A 23 13.41 3.27 -6.42
N ALA A 24 12.22 3.47 -5.85
CA ALA A 24 10.98 3.62 -6.61
C ALA A 24 11.03 4.79 -7.60
N VAL A 25 11.52 5.96 -7.16
CA VAL A 25 11.67 7.15 -8.01
C VAL A 25 12.65 6.91 -9.15
N VAL A 26 13.80 6.26 -8.87
CA VAL A 26 14.80 5.94 -9.89
C VAL A 26 14.23 4.97 -10.94
N ILE A 27 13.52 3.92 -10.52
CA ILE A 27 12.86 2.96 -11.42
C ILE A 27 11.80 3.67 -12.27
N LEU A 28 11.00 4.56 -11.68
CA LEU A 28 9.99 5.34 -12.41
C LEU A 28 10.60 6.23 -13.48
N LEU A 29 11.69 6.93 -13.16
CA LEU A 29 12.38 7.79 -14.12
C LEU A 29 13.00 6.98 -15.26
N PHE A 30 13.58 5.82 -14.96
CA PHE A 30 14.15 4.92 -15.96
C PHE A 30 13.07 4.40 -16.93
N PHE A 31 11.97 3.85 -16.41
CA PHE A 31 10.88 3.35 -17.23
C PHE A 31 10.18 4.45 -18.03
N ARG A 32 9.99 5.64 -17.45
CA ARG A 32 9.41 6.80 -18.16
C ARG A 32 10.26 7.21 -19.37
N ARG A 33 11.60 7.17 -19.22
CA ARG A 33 12.52 7.43 -20.34
C ARG A 33 12.39 6.38 -21.44
N GLN A 34 12.34 5.11 -21.06
CA GLN A 34 12.19 3.99 -22.00
C GLN A 34 10.88 4.06 -22.80
N MET A 35 9.77 4.46 -22.16
CA MET A 35 8.47 4.59 -22.82
C MET A 35 8.38 5.71 -23.84
N ASN A 36 9.12 6.81 -23.65
CA ASN A 36 9.15 7.91 -24.61
C ASN A 36 9.90 7.55 -25.89
N GLN A 37 10.69 6.47 -25.89
CA GLN A 37 11.50 6.04 -27.03
C GLN A 37 10.87 4.89 -27.83
N GLU A 38 9.74 4.31 -27.38
CA GLU A 38 9.11 3.16 -28.03
C GLU A 38 8.12 3.59 -29.14
N PRO A 39 8.40 3.29 -30.43
CA PRO A 39 7.54 3.69 -31.54
C PRO A 39 6.28 2.80 -31.69
N ASN A 40 6.25 1.62 -31.06
CA ASN A 40 5.12 0.69 -31.16
C ASN A 40 4.09 0.93 -30.04
N LEU A 41 2.85 1.23 -30.43
CA LEU A 41 1.74 1.55 -29.52
C LEU A 41 1.41 0.40 -28.55
N ILE A 42 1.47 -0.85 -29.00
CA ILE A 42 1.19 -2.02 -28.14
C ILE A 42 2.27 -2.17 -27.07
N LYS A 43 3.55 -2.09 -27.48
CA LYS A 43 4.68 -2.17 -26.54
C LYS A 43 4.64 -1.01 -25.55
N ARG A 44 4.27 0.19 -26.00
CA ARG A 44 4.09 1.36 -25.13
C ARG A 44 2.95 1.16 -24.12
N GLY A 45 1.82 0.59 -24.54
CA GLY A 45 0.71 0.23 -23.64
C GLY A 45 1.12 -0.82 -22.60
N LEU A 46 1.84 -1.86 -23.02
CA LEU A 46 2.35 -2.89 -22.11
C LEU A 46 3.38 -2.32 -21.10
N HIS A 47 4.25 -1.42 -21.53
CA HIS A 47 5.15 -0.70 -20.63
C HIS A 47 4.40 0.20 -19.65
N TRP A 48 3.31 0.84 -20.09
CA TRP A 48 2.42 1.63 -19.22
C TRP A 48 1.77 0.76 -18.15
N PHE A 49 1.28 -0.42 -18.54
CA PHE A 49 0.70 -1.39 -17.61
C PHE A 49 1.75 -1.92 -16.61
N LYS A 50 2.96 -2.25 -17.07
CA LYS A 50 4.07 -2.64 -16.18
C LYS A 50 4.43 -1.55 -15.18
N LEU A 51 4.50 -0.29 -15.61
CA LEU A 51 4.80 0.85 -14.74
C LEU A 51 3.72 1.02 -13.67
N ASN A 52 2.45 0.90 -14.07
CA ASN A 52 1.32 0.89 -13.14
C ASN A 52 1.45 -0.25 -12.11
N LEU A 53 1.75 -1.47 -12.52
CA LEU A 53 1.96 -2.60 -11.59
C LEU A 53 3.09 -2.34 -10.58
N ILE A 54 4.18 -1.71 -11.01
CA ILE A 54 5.29 -1.33 -10.12
C ILE A 54 4.82 -0.25 -9.12
N LEU A 55 4.07 0.76 -9.58
CA LEU A 55 3.48 1.77 -8.71
C LEU A 55 2.54 1.15 -7.67
N LEU A 56 1.72 0.18 -8.09
CA LEU A 56 0.86 -0.56 -7.18
C LEU A 56 1.67 -1.32 -6.14
N SER A 57 2.73 -2.03 -6.54
CA SER A 57 3.54 -2.77 -5.57
C SER A 57 4.19 -1.84 -4.54
N ILE A 58 4.67 -0.67 -4.97
CA ILE A 58 5.20 0.36 -4.08
C ILE A 58 4.11 0.87 -3.12
N PHE A 59 2.92 1.16 -3.65
CA PHE A 59 1.78 1.60 -2.84
C PHE A 59 1.40 0.57 -1.78
N ILE A 60 1.34 -0.72 -2.13
CA ILE A 60 1.06 -1.82 -1.18
C ILE A 60 2.12 -1.90 -0.10
N VAL A 61 3.41 -1.78 -0.44
CA VAL A 61 4.50 -1.81 0.54
C VAL A 61 4.39 -0.63 1.51
N ILE A 62 4.11 0.58 1.01
CA ILE A 62 3.93 1.77 1.85
C ILE A 62 2.70 1.61 2.74
N ALA A 63 1.56 1.19 2.19
CA ALA A 63 0.33 0.96 2.94
C ALA A 63 0.53 -0.10 4.03
N GLY A 64 1.24 -1.20 3.72
CA GLY A 64 1.60 -2.24 4.68
C GLY A 64 2.53 -1.73 5.79
N ALA A 65 3.51 -0.90 5.46
CA ALA A 65 4.40 -0.28 6.44
C ALA A 65 3.64 0.68 7.38
N ILE A 66 2.71 1.48 6.83
CA ILE A 66 1.84 2.36 7.62
C ILE A 66 0.91 1.51 8.52
N ALA A 67 0.30 0.46 7.99
CA ALA A 67 -0.54 -0.45 8.76
C ALA A 67 0.25 -1.12 9.90
N PHE A 68 1.50 -1.53 9.65
CA PHE A 68 2.38 -2.08 10.69
C PHE A 68 2.70 -1.06 11.79
N LEU A 69 2.96 0.20 11.42
CA LEU A 69 3.15 1.29 12.38
C LEU A 69 1.89 1.55 13.22
N LEU A 70 0.72 1.57 12.59
CA LEU A 70 -0.58 1.71 13.27
C LEU A 70 -0.92 0.49 14.15
N ASN A 71 -0.42 -0.70 13.81
CA ASN A 71 -0.66 -1.90 14.62
C ASN A 71 0.19 -1.93 15.90
N ARG A 72 1.37 -1.29 15.92
CA ARG A 72 2.13 -1.12 17.18
C ARG A 72 1.36 -0.32 18.23
N THR A 73 0.46 0.57 17.81
CA THR A 73 -0.44 1.26 18.74
C THR A 73 -1.43 0.30 19.41
N LEU A 74 -1.83 -0.80 18.76
CA LEU A 74 -2.68 -1.85 19.36
C LEU A 74 -1.92 -2.73 20.35
N ASP A 75 -0.67 -3.11 20.04
CA ASP A 75 0.20 -3.83 21.00
C ASP A 75 0.47 -3.01 22.27
N SER A 76 0.54 -1.68 22.16
CA SER A 76 0.68 -0.78 23.31
C SER A 76 -0.58 -0.63 24.16
N VAL A 77 -1.74 -1.09 23.67
CA VAL A 77 -2.99 -1.06 24.46
C VAL A 77 -2.90 -2.04 25.63
N GLY A 78 -2.06 -3.08 25.53
CA GLY A 78 -1.77 -4.03 26.60
C GLY A 78 -3.01 -4.80 27.03
N TYR A 79 -3.08 -6.11 26.74
CA TYR A 79 -4.08 -6.93 27.40
C TYR A 79 -3.81 -6.90 28.91
N PRO A 80 -4.79 -6.54 29.76
CA PRO A 80 -4.60 -6.62 31.19
C PRO A 80 -4.26 -8.06 31.55
N ALA A 81 -3.09 -8.28 32.16
CA ALA A 81 -2.58 -9.61 32.49
C ALA A 81 -3.44 -10.30 33.55
N THR A 82 -4.22 -9.50 34.30
CA THR A 82 -5.10 -9.97 35.37
C THR A 82 -6.40 -9.15 35.42
N VAL A 83 -7.52 -9.83 35.71
CA VAL A 83 -8.85 -9.20 35.91
C VAL A 83 -8.85 -8.16 37.04
N SER A 84 -7.85 -8.23 37.93
CA SER A 84 -7.62 -7.27 39.02
C SER A 84 -7.09 -5.91 38.60
N ASP A 85 -6.71 -5.69 37.33
CA ASP A 85 -6.30 -4.37 36.80
C ASP A 85 -7.49 -3.51 36.34
N LEU A 86 -8.70 -4.07 36.36
CA LEU A 86 -9.95 -3.42 35.96
C LEU A 86 -10.90 -3.37 37.18
N GLN A 87 -10.50 -2.69 38.24
CA GLN A 87 -11.28 -2.64 39.48
C GLN A 87 -12.40 -1.60 39.45
N THR A 88 -12.34 -0.62 38.54
CA THR A 88 -13.37 0.42 38.42
C THR A 88 -14.03 0.42 37.05
N THR A 89 -15.33 0.77 37.03
CA THR A 89 -16.12 0.93 35.81
C THR A 89 -15.48 1.93 34.83
N GLU A 90 -14.79 2.96 35.33
CA GLU A 90 -14.10 3.96 34.50
C GLU A 90 -12.90 3.37 33.75
N GLN A 91 -12.15 2.46 34.38
CA GLN A 91 -11.01 1.79 33.74
C GLN A 91 -11.47 0.86 32.61
N ILE A 92 -12.57 0.14 32.83
CA ILE A 92 -13.21 -0.71 31.81
C ILE A 92 -13.69 0.14 30.63
N LEU A 93 -14.36 1.26 30.90
CA LEU A 93 -14.85 2.16 29.86
C LEU A 93 -13.69 2.78 29.06
N ALA A 94 -12.63 3.22 29.72
CA ALA A 94 -11.44 3.78 29.06
C ALA A 94 -10.72 2.73 28.20
N TYR A 95 -10.63 1.48 28.65
CA TYR A 95 -10.07 0.38 27.88
C TYR A 95 -10.89 0.09 26.61
N LEU A 96 -12.21 -0.05 26.76
CA LEU A 96 -13.12 -0.27 25.63
C LEU A 96 -13.08 0.88 24.62
N GLN A 97 -12.99 2.13 25.10
CA GLN A 97 -12.86 3.30 24.21
C GLN A 97 -11.54 3.31 23.43
N ARG A 98 -10.41 2.95 24.07
CA ARG A 98 -9.11 2.85 23.39
C ARG A 98 -9.13 1.74 22.33
N TYR A 99 -9.70 0.59 22.66
CA TYR A 99 -9.82 -0.53 21.73
C TYR A 99 -10.73 -0.18 20.55
N ASN A 100 -11.89 0.43 20.83
CA ASN A 100 -12.83 0.86 19.79
C ASN A 100 -12.17 1.87 18.86
N ARG A 101 -11.48 2.89 19.40
CA ARG A 101 -10.75 3.90 18.61
C ARG A 101 -9.68 3.28 17.70
N ALA A 102 -8.95 2.29 18.20
CA ALA A 102 -7.92 1.60 17.43
C ALA A 102 -8.55 0.78 16.28
N ILE A 103 -9.64 0.05 16.55
CA ILE A 103 -10.41 -0.65 15.52
C ILE A 103 -10.93 0.33 14.47
N THR A 104 -11.57 1.43 14.88
CA THR A 104 -12.14 2.39 13.92
C THR A 104 -11.06 2.96 13.02
N THR A 105 -9.91 3.31 13.61
CA THR A 105 -8.77 3.89 12.86
C THR A 105 -8.23 2.91 11.82
N ASN A 106 -8.09 1.62 12.18
CA ASN A 106 -7.68 0.58 11.22
C ASN A 106 -8.73 0.34 10.13
N THR A 107 -10.02 0.33 10.49
CA THR A 107 -11.11 0.18 9.52
C THR A 107 -11.14 1.34 8.53
N TYR A 108 -10.97 2.58 8.99
CA TYR A 108 -10.87 3.73 8.10
C TYR A 108 -9.67 3.63 7.15
N ALA A 109 -8.50 3.21 7.66
CA ALA A 109 -7.31 3.00 6.81
C ALA A 109 -7.57 1.93 5.73
N LEU A 110 -8.24 0.83 6.08
CA LEU A 110 -8.60 -0.23 5.14
C LEU A 110 -9.58 0.27 4.06
N ILE A 111 -10.60 1.04 4.45
CA ILE A 111 -11.59 1.61 3.52
C ILE A 111 -10.89 2.53 2.51
N TRP A 112 -10.01 3.42 2.97
CA TRP A 112 -9.26 4.31 2.09
C TRP A 112 -8.30 3.55 1.16
N PHE A 113 -7.66 2.50 1.67
CA PHE A 113 -6.84 1.62 0.85
C PHE A 113 -7.65 0.94 -0.27
N LEU A 114 -8.80 0.36 0.07
CA LEU A 114 -9.69 -0.29 -0.90
C LEU A 114 -10.20 0.71 -1.94
N TYR A 115 -10.59 1.90 -1.51
CA TYR A 115 -11.04 2.95 -2.41
C TYR A 115 -9.95 3.34 -3.42
N ALA A 116 -8.74 3.63 -2.93
CA ALA A 116 -7.60 3.96 -3.77
C ALA A 116 -7.24 2.81 -4.73
N PHE A 117 -7.28 1.56 -4.25
CA PHE A 117 -7.01 0.37 -5.03
C PHE A 117 -8.02 0.19 -6.18
N VAL A 118 -9.32 0.29 -5.88
CA VAL A 118 -10.38 0.10 -6.87
C VAL A 118 -10.30 1.16 -7.97
N ILE A 119 -10.13 2.44 -7.59
CA ILE A 119 -9.99 3.52 -8.56
C ILE A 119 -8.76 3.29 -9.44
N TRP A 120 -7.61 3.05 -8.83
CA TRP A 120 -6.37 2.83 -9.56
C TRP A 120 -6.48 1.63 -10.52
N PHE A 121 -7.12 0.55 -10.08
CA PHE A 121 -7.30 -0.66 -10.88
C PHE A 121 -8.22 -0.39 -12.08
N LEU A 122 -9.35 0.27 -11.87
CA LEU A 122 -10.29 0.63 -12.94
C LEU A 122 -9.65 1.57 -13.96
N THR A 123 -8.93 2.61 -13.50
CA THR A 123 -8.23 3.54 -14.40
C THR A 123 -7.14 2.83 -15.22
N SER A 124 -6.39 1.94 -14.59
CA SER A 124 -5.34 1.17 -15.27
C SER A 124 -5.93 0.21 -16.31
N LEU A 125 -7.03 -0.47 -15.97
CA LEU A 125 -7.74 -1.36 -16.87
C LEU A 125 -8.34 -0.61 -18.06
N TYR A 126 -8.96 0.55 -17.81
CA TYR A 126 -9.52 1.41 -18.86
C TYR A 126 -8.45 1.87 -19.84
N ALA A 127 -7.32 2.40 -19.33
CA ALA A 127 -6.21 2.84 -20.17
C ALA A 127 -5.64 1.70 -21.02
N PHE A 128 -5.53 0.49 -20.46
CA PHE A 128 -5.09 -0.69 -21.20
C PHE A 128 -6.08 -1.10 -22.29
N ALA A 129 -7.38 -1.16 -21.97
CA ALA A 129 -8.43 -1.51 -22.91
C ALA A 129 -8.53 -0.52 -24.08
N GLN A 130 -8.34 0.78 -23.81
CA GLN A 130 -8.32 1.82 -24.84
C GLN A 130 -7.18 1.60 -25.85
N VAL A 131 -5.96 1.39 -25.37
CA VAL A 131 -4.79 1.11 -26.25
C VAL A 131 -4.99 -0.16 -27.07
N PHE A 132 -5.57 -1.19 -26.48
CA PHE A 132 -5.86 -2.44 -27.18
C PHE A 132 -6.89 -2.24 -28.29
N THR A 133 -7.97 -1.52 -28.00
CA THR A 133 -9.05 -1.22 -28.96
C THR A 133 -8.55 -0.37 -30.13
N GLU A 134 -7.79 0.69 -29.85
CA GLU A 134 -7.16 1.54 -30.89
C GLU A 134 -6.24 0.73 -31.81
N THR A 135 -5.50 -0.23 -31.25
CA THR A 135 -4.62 -1.10 -32.03
C THR A 135 -5.40 -2.05 -32.94
N LEU A 136 -6.45 -2.69 -32.43
CA LEU A 136 -7.28 -3.61 -33.21
C LEU A 136 -7.99 -2.90 -34.38
N LEU A 137 -8.57 -1.73 -34.12
CA LEU A 137 -9.22 -0.92 -35.17
C LEU A 137 -8.23 -0.52 -36.27
N ARG A 138 -6.98 -0.19 -35.90
CA ARG A 138 -5.94 0.20 -36.84
C ARG A 138 -5.41 -0.97 -37.69
N GLN A 139 -5.48 -2.19 -37.19
CA GLN A 139 -5.18 -3.40 -37.97
C GLN A 139 -6.31 -3.78 -38.93
N SER A 140 -7.58 -3.58 -38.55
CA SER A 140 -8.76 -3.83 -39.40
C SER A 140 -8.87 -2.87 -40.59
N SER A 141 -8.32 -1.65 -40.45
CA SER A 141 -8.34 -0.61 -41.49
C SER A 141 -7.24 -0.75 -42.56
N LYS A 142 -6.33 -1.72 -42.46
CA LYS A 142 -5.24 -1.96 -43.42
C LYS A 142 -5.51 -3.24 -44.21
#